data_AF-A0A524MUP6-F1
#
_entry.id   AF-A0A524MUP6-F1
#
_cell.length_a   1.000
_cell.length_b   1.000
_cell.length_c   1.000
_cell.angle_alpha   90.00
_cell.angle_beta   90.00
_cell.angle_gamma   90.00
#
_symmetry.space_group_name_H-M   'P 1'
#
loop_
_entity.id
_entity.type
_entity.pdbx_description
1 polymer ?
#
loop_
_entity_poly.entity_id
_entity_poly.type
_entity_poly.pdbx_seq_one_letter_code
_entity_poly.pdbx_strand_id
1 'polypeptide(L)'
;MEKTLESIEKANEKLRQGKEIGAKLEMASGIIRNIRFGNLARYLSDVIRHSDYRSLNDMHHNMIMIGSMHFMDPYNFDLERVQRCVIHYATPDGTIIPFCTMNNLHKQEIEKRYAKPFSLDKTTPLYDVQSLVRRIRLEDEFKEHNQQLDELNHIVINENR
;
A
#
# COMPACT_ATOMS: atom_id res chain seq x y z
N MET A 1 -20.30 10.11 -3.79
CA MET A 1 -18.92 10.66 -3.85
C MET A 1 -18.94 12.17 -3.61
N GLU A 2 -19.77 12.93 -4.33
CA GLU A 2 -19.95 14.38 -4.12
C GLU A 2 -20.33 14.75 -2.67
N LYS A 3 -21.30 14.05 -2.06
CA LYS A 3 -21.65 14.20 -0.63
C LYS A 3 -20.49 13.90 0.34
N THR A 4 -19.58 13.00 -0.05
CA THR A 4 -18.37 12.70 0.74
C THR A 4 -17.39 13.86 0.65
N LEU A 5 -17.19 14.43 -0.54
CA LEU A 5 -16.34 15.60 -0.75
C LEU A 5 -16.86 16.82 0.02
N GLU A 6 -18.16 17.07 -0.01
CA GLU A 6 -18.79 18.14 0.78
C GLU A 6 -18.56 17.95 2.30
N SER A 7 -18.59 16.71 2.79
CA SER A 7 -18.30 16.40 4.20
C SER A 7 -16.82 16.65 4.55
N ILE A 8 -15.91 16.41 3.60
CA ILE A 8 -14.47 16.68 3.74
C ILE A 8 -14.22 18.20 3.77
N GLU A 9 -14.89 18.98 2.92
CA GLU A 9 -14.79 20.44 2.92
C GLU A 9 -15.26 21.03 4.25
N LYS A 10 -16.41 20.58 4.76
CA LYS A 10 -16.91 20.99 6.09
C LYS A 10 -15.98 20.59 7.22
N ALA A 11 -15.36 19.40 7.14
CA ALA A 11 -14.35 18.98 8.10
C ALA A 11 -13.11 19.90 8.04
N ASN A 12 -12.66 20.29 6.85
CA ASN A 12 -11.54 21.22 6.65
C ASN A 12 -11.83 22.61 7.22
N GLU A 13 -13.04 23.15 7.03
CA GLU A 13 -13.43 24.41 7.67
C GLU A 13 -13.39 24.33 9.19
N LYS A 14 -13.88 23.21 9.77
CA LYS A 14 -13.82 22.98 11.22
C LYS A 14 -12.37 22.86 11.72
N LEU A 15 -11.48 22.22 10.96
CA LEU A 15 -10.04 22.18 11.28
C LEU A 15 -9.41 23.57 11.26
N ARG A 16 -9.73 24.40 10.25
CA ARG A 16 -9.27 25.81 10.18
C ARG A 16 -9.74 26.64 11.37
N GLN A 17 -10.90 26.31 11.93
CA GLN A 17 -11.44 26.93 13.15
C GLN A 17 -10.88 26.32 14.45
N GLY A 18 -9.94 25.38 14.38
CA GLY A 18 -9.36 24.69 15.54
C GLY A 18 -10.28 23.63 16.18
N LYS A 19 -11.42 23.30 15.56
CA LYS A 19 -12.41 22.33 16.08
C LYS A 19 -12.10 20.91 15.60
N GLU A 20 -11.01 20.33 16.10
CA GLU A 20 -10.52 19.01 15.66
C GLU A 20 -11.54 17.87 15.86
N ILE A 21 -12.14 17.77 17.05
CA ILE A 21 -13.13 16.72 17.37
C ILE A 21 -14.34 16.82 16.43
N GLY A 22 -14.82 18.04 16.21
CA GLY A 22 -15.95 18.30 15.32
C GLY A 22 -15.63 17.99 13.86
N ALA A 23 -14.38 18.18 13.43
CA ALA A 23 -13.92 17.84 12.10
C ALA A 23 -13.82 16.32 11.90
N LYS A 24 -13.21 15.60 12.85
CA LYS A 24 -13.12 14.13 12.81
C LYS A 24 -14.50 13.48 12.78
N LEU A 25 -15.45 13.98 13.56
CA LEU A 25 -16.83 13.49 13.57
C LEU A 25 -17.55 13.73 12.24
N GLU A 26 -17.44 14.94 11.68
CA GLU A 26 -18.02 15.27 10.38
C GLU A 26 -17.47 14.32 9.30
N MET A 27 -16.15 14.16 9.25
CA MET A 27 -15.45 13.35 8.27
C MET A 27 -15.82 11.87 8.40
N ALA A 28 -15.77 11.31 9.61
CA ALA A 28 -16.15 9.91 9.86
C ALA A 28 -17.62 9.64 9.51
N SER A 29 -18.53 10.55 9.87
CA SER A 29 -19.96 10.42 9.53
C SER A 29 -20.21 10.52 8.03
N GLY A 30 -19.49 11.41 7.33
CA GLY A 30 -19.57 11.59 5.89
C GLY A 30 -19.03 10.39 5.12
N ILE A 31 -18.00 9.72 5.63
CA ILE A 31 -17.46 8.49 5.06
C ILE A 31 -18.42 7.31 5.28
N ILE A 32 -18.86 7.09 6.53
CA ILE A 32 -19.72 5.94 6.88
C ILE A 32 -21.06 6.01 6.14
N ARG A 33 -21.66 7.20 6.01
CA ARG A 33 -22.99 7.34 5.37
C ARG A 33 -22.96 7.26 3.85
N ASN A 34 -21.86 7.67 3.21
CA ASN A 34 -21.84 7.87 1.75
C ASN A 34 -21.03 6.80 0.99
N ILE A 35 -20.23 5.99 1.66
CA ILE A 35 -19.48 4.88 1.03
C ILE A 35 -20.35 3.62 1.05
N ARG A 36 -20.61 3.06 -0.15
CA ARG A 36 -21.45 1.86 -0.32
C ARG A 36 -20.82 0.57 0.22
N PHE A 37 -19.50 0.53 0.37
CA PHE A 37 -18.76 -0.65 0.82
C PHE A 37 -18.41 -0.54 2.31
N GLY A 38 -19.15 -1.24 3.17
CA GLY A 38 -19.00 -1.16 4.63
C GLY A 38 -17.60 -1.49 5.16
N ASN A 39 -16.88 -2.42 4.53
CA ASN A 39 -15.49 -2.73 4.90
C ASN A 39 -14.55 -1.56 4.64
N LEU A 40 -14.68 -0.90 3.48
CA LEU A 40 -13.88 0.27 3.13
C LEU A 40 -14.20 1.46 4.05
N ALA A 41 -15.48 1.67 4.35
CA ALA A 41 -15.91 2.72 5.27
C ALA A 41 -15.31 2.55 6.67
N ARG A 42 -15.17 1.31 7.15
CA ARG A 42 -14.54 0.98 8.42
C ARG A 42 -13.06 1.37 8.44
N TYR A 43 -12.27 0.87 7.48
CA TYR A 43 -10.84 1.17 7.40
C TYR A 43 -10.58 2.68 7.28
N LEU A 44 -11.36 3.39 6.45
CA LEU A 44 -11.23 4.85 6.32
C LEU A 44 -11.62 5.59 7.61
N SER A 45 -12.66 5.12 8.32
CA SER A 45 -13.07 5.70 9.59
C SER A 45 -12.01 5.52 10.68
N ASP A 46 -11.32 4.37 10.71
CA ASP A 46 -10.27 4.10 11.69
C ASP A 46 -9.06 5.02 11.47
N VAL A 47 -8.65 5.23 10.21
CA VAL A 47 -7.60 6.20 9.84
C VAL A 47 -7.95 7.62 10.30
N ILE A 48 -9.20 8.07 10.09
CA ILE A 48 -9.64 9.41 10.51
C ILE A 48 -9.63 9.53 12.04
N ARG A 49 -10.14 8.51 12.73
CA ARG A 49 -10.32 8.53 14.18
C ARG A 49 -8.97 8.53 14.91
N HIS A 50 -8.07 7.63 14.52
CA HIS A 50 -6.80 7.43 15.19
C HIS A 50 -5.70 8.36 14.67
N SER A 51 -5.77 8.75 13.39
CA SER A 51 -4.78 9.63 12.76
C SER A 51 -3.33 9.13 12.94
N ASP A 52 -3.12 7.82 13.04
CA ASP A 52 -1.82 7.20 13.26
C ASP A 52 -1.36 6.34 12.07
N TYR A 53 -0.06 6.03 12.04
CA TYR A 53 0.53 5.26 10.96
C TYR A 53 0.06 3.79 10.95
N ARG A 54 -0.31 3.23 12.11
CA ARG A 54 -0.77 1.83 12.22
C ARG A 54 -2.11 1.65 11.52
N SER A 55 -3.05 2.54 11.77
CA SER A 55 -4.36 2.54 11.13
C SER A 55 -4.24 2.73 9.61
N LEU A 56 -3.31 3.58 9.17
CA LEU A 56 -2.99 3.75 7.76
C LEU A 56 -2.39 2.48 7.13
N ASN A 57 -1.48 1.83 7.84
CA ASN A 57 -0.85 0.58 7.43
C ASN A 57 -1.89 -0.55 7.27
N ASP A 58 -2.77 -0.71 8.25
CA ASP A 58 -3.81 -1.74 8.23
C ASP A 58 -4.80 -1.53 7.09
N MET A 59 -5.19 -0.28 6.82
CA MET A 59 -5.96 0.06 5.63
C MET A 59 -5.19 -0.29 4.36
N HIS A 60 -3.91 0.09 4.26
CA HIS A 60 -3.11 -0.09 3.05
C HIS A 60 -2.85 -1.57 2.71
N HIS A 61 -2.56 -2.41 3.69
CA HIS A 61 -2.35 -3.85 3.48
C HIS A 61 -3.61 -4.59 2.97
N ASN A 62 -4.79 -4.02 3.20
CA ASN A 62 -6.07 -4.57 2.74
C ASN A 62 -6.56 -3.95 1.41
N MET A 63 -5.78 -3.06 0.79
CA MET A 63 -6.13 -2.42 -0.46
C MET A 63 -5.17 -2.80 -1.59
N ILE A 64 -5.72 -3.03 -2.77
CA ILE A 64 -4.93 -3.21 -4.00
C ILE A 64 -5.20 -2.01 -4.90
N MET A 65 -4.13 -1.29 -5.26
CA MET A 65 -4.21 -0.22 -6.24
C MET A 65 -4.19 -0.83 -7.65
N ILE A 66 -5.28 -0.67 -8.39
CA ILE A 66 -5.36 -1.08 -9.79
C ILE A 66 -5.24 0.18 -10.66
N GLY A 67 -4.12 0.30 -11.36
CA GLY A 67 -3.91 1.32 -12.39
C GLY A 67 -3.92 0.67 -13.77
N SER A 68 -4.67 1.25 -14.71
CA SER A 68 -4.61 0.87 -16.13
C SER A 68 -4.18 2.08 -16.94
N MET A 69 -3.09 1.93 -17.70
CA MET A 69 -2.55 3.00 -18.52
C MET A 69 -1.92 2.43 -19.78
N HIS A 70 -2.16 3.07 -20.92
CA HIS A 70 -1.59 2.66 -22.20
C HIS A 70 -0.06 2.87 -22.22
N PHE A 71 0.73 1.86 -22.55
CA PHE A 71 2.19 2.04 -22.66
C PHE A 71 2.52 2.99 -23.84
N MET A 72 3.31 4.04 -23.61
CA MET A 72 3.76 4.91 -24.71
C MET A 72 5.06 4.35 -25.30
N ASP A 73 5.13 4.29 -26.62
CA ASP A 73 6.31 3.98 -27.42
C ASP A 73 6.83 5.27 -28.11
N PRO A 74 7.96 5.22 -28.84
CA PRO A 74 8.52 6.41 -29.48
C PRO A 74 7.65 7.03 -30.58
N TYR A 75 6.69 6.29 -31.16
CA TYR A 75 5.81 6.75 -32.24
C TYR A 75 4.50 7.37 -31.73
N ASN A 76 4.14 7.18 -30.46
CA ASN A 76 2.94 7.76 -29.82
C ASN A 76 3.25 8.54 -28.53
N PHE A 77 4.45 9.11 -28.45
CA PHE A 77 4.94 9.77 -27.26
C PHE A 77 4.24 11.13 -27.01
N ASP A 78 3.59 11.28 -25.85
CA ASP A 78 2.84 12.48 -25.46
C ASP A 78 3.47 13.13 -24.21
N LEU A 79 3.93 14.39 -24.37
CA LEU A 79 4.56 15.18 -23.31
C LEU A 79 3.59 15.62 -22.20
N GLU A 80 2.35 15.95 -22.52
CA GLU A 80 1.34 16.35 -21.51
C GLU A 80 1.05 15.16 -20.59
N ARG A 81 1.01 13.96 -21.18
CA ARG A 81 0.84 12.73 -20.42
C ARG A 81 2.05 12.39 -19.55
N VAL A 82 3.26 12.65 -20.02
CA VAL A 82 4.48 12.51 -19.20
C VAL A 82 4.47 13.45 -18.00
N GLN A 83 4.03 14.71 -18.17
CA GLN A 83 3.95 15.69 -17.08
C GLN A 83 2.95 15.29 -15.98
N ARG A 84 1.93 14.48 -16.31
CA ARG A 84 0.91 13.98 -15.38
C ARG A 84 1.12 12.53 -14.98
N CYS A 85 2.29 11.95 -15.26
CA CYS A 85 2.56 10.56 -14.92
C CYS A 85 2.52 10.37 -13.40
N VAL A 86 2.01 9.23 -12.93
CA VAL A 86 2.00 8.87 -11.49
C VAL A 86 3.01 7.77 -11.16
N ILE A 87 3.60 7.14 -12.17
CA ILE A 87 4.59 6.06 -12.01
C ILE A 87 5.96 6.59 -12.40
N HIS A 88 6.89 6.54 -11.46
CA HIS A 88 8.24 7.08 -11.63
C HIS A 88 9.30 6.10 -11.15
N TYR A 89 10.46 6.15 -11.78
CA TYR A 89 11.66 5.49 -11.33
C TYR A 89 12.56 6.50 -10.61
N ALA A 90 13.07 6.10 -9.44
CA ALA A 90 14.16 6.80 -8.78
C ALA A 90 15.49 6.18 -9.24
N THR A 91 16.40 6.99 -9.74
CA THR A 91 17.76 6.56 -10.09
C THR A 91 18.68 6.65 -8.87
N PRO A 92 19.85 5.97 -8.87
CA PRO A 92 20.79 6.02 -7.75
C PRO A 92 21.32 7.43 -7.39
N ASP A 93 21.32 8.37 -8.34
CA ASP A 93 21.63 9.79 -8.11
C ASP A 93 20.45 10.61 -7.54
N GLY A 94 19.31 9.97 -7.30
CA GLY A 94 18.11 10.64 -6.78
C GLY A 94 17.24 11.32 -7.83
N THR A 95 17.59 11.22 -9.12
CA THR A 95 16.75 11.74 -10.21
C THR A 95 15.46 10.91 -10.32
N ILE A 96 14.32 11.60 -10.43
CA ILE A 96 13.01 10.97 -10.59
C ILE A 96 12.59 11.08 -12.05
N ILE A 97 12.39 9.95 -12.70
CA ILE A 97 12.10 9.87 -14.14
C ILE A 97 10.74 9.18 -14.36
N PRO A 98 9.80 9.81 -15.10
CA PRO A 98 8.53 9.18 -15.44
C PRO A 98 8.71 7.85 -16.19
N PHE A 99 7.80 6.92 -15.96
CA PHE A 99 7.90 5.54 -16.46
C PHE A 99 8.12 5.44 -17.98
N CYS A 100 7.34 6.15 -18.79
CA CYS A 100 7.46 6.06 -20.26
C CYS A 100 8.76 6.68 -20.76
N THR A 101 9.18 7.80 -20.18
CA THR A 101 10.44 8.49 -20.54
C THR A 101 11.66 7.66 -20.14
N MET A 102 11.60 7.00 -18.97
CA MET A 102 12.63 6.07 -18.54
C MET A 102 12.81 4.94 -19.56
N ASN A 103 11.73 4.25 -19.93
CA ASN A 103 11.81 3.09 -20.81
C ASN A 103 12.21 3.42 -22.25
N ASN A 104 11.77 4.55 -22.79
CA ASN A 104 12.03 4.90 -24.19
C ASN A 104 13.30 5.72 -24.42
N LEU A 105 13.70 6.57 -23.45
CA LEU A 105 14.77 7.56 -23.66
C LEU A 105 15.96 7.37 -22.72
N HIS A 106 15.73 7.25 -21.41
CA HIS A 106 16.81 7.34 -20.42
C HIS A 106 17.44 6.00 -20.02
N LYS A 107 16.74 4.87 -20.24
CA LYS A 107 17.15 3.55 -19.75
C LYS A 107 18.59 3.20 -20.10
N GLN A 108 18.97 3.33 -21.36
CA GLN A 108 20.30 2.94 -21.82
C GLN A 108 21.42 3.75 -21.17
N GLU A 109 21.22 5.05 -21.00
CA GLU A 109 22.22 5.92 -20.39
C GLU A 109 22.37 5.62 -18.89
N ILE A 110 21.25 5.51 -18.18
CA ILE A 110 21.23 5.22 -16.75
C ILE A 110 21.82 3.84 -16.46
N GLU A 111 21.45 2.81 -17.22
CA GLU A 111 21.97 1.46 -17.05
C GLU A 111 23.49 1.41 -17.28
N LYS A 112 24.00 2.07 -18.32
CA LYS A 112 25.44 2.17 -18.56
C LYS A 112 26.17 2.88 -17.44
N ARG A 113 25.60 3.98 -16.93
CA ARG A 113 26.20 4.81 -15.87
C ARG A 113 26.33 4.04 -14.54
N TYR A 114 25.34 3.22 -14.21
CA TYR A 114 25.31 2.47 -12.94
C TYR A 114 25.58 0.97 -13.10
N ALA A 115 26.02 0.53 -14.28
CA ALA A 115 26.36 -0.85 -14.53
C ALA A 115 27.47 -1.29 -13.57
N LYS A 116 27.20 -2.34 -12.80
CA LYS A 116 28.23 -3.02 -12.01
C LYS A 116 28.74 -4.22 -12.81
N PRO A 117 30.06 -4.45 -12.86
CA PRO A 117 30.61 -5.62 -13.53
C PRO A 117 30.05 -6.88 -12.88
N PHE A 118 29.60 -7.80 -13.72
CA PHE A 118 29.12 -9.10 -13.27
C PHE A 118 30.32 -9.92 -12.80
N SER A 119 30.29 -10.38 -11.56
CA SER A 119 31.31 -11.25 -10.99
C SER A 119 30.65 -12.53 -10.49
N LEU A 120 31.26 -13.68 -10.78
CA LEU A 120 30.69 -15.01 -10.49
C LEU A 120 30.48 -15.25 -8.99
N ASP A 121 31.23 -14.55 -8.14
CA ASP A 121 31.10 -14.54 -6.67
C ASP A 121 29.88 -13.75 -6.17
N LYS A 122 29.33 -12.85 -7.01
CA LYS A 122 28.15 -12.01 -6.73
C LYS A 122 26.95 -12.41 -7.54
N THR A 123 26.87 -13.66 -7.98
CA THR A 123 25.55 -14.24 -8.25
C THR A 123 24.78 -14.07 -6.95
N THR A 124 23.71 -13.26 -6.96
CA THR A 124 22.66 -13.42 -5.96
C THR A 124 22.41 -14.92 -5.92
N PRO A 125 22.69 -15.62 -4.82
CA PRO A 125 22.29 -17.02 -4.77
C PRO A 125 20.81 -16.97 -5.12
N LEU A 126 20.40 -17.69 -6.17
CA LEU A 126 18.99 -18.00 -6.39
C LEU A 126 18.55 -18.44 -5.00
N TYR A 127 17.71 -17.62 -4.36
CA TYR A 127 17.65 -17.59 -2.89
C TYR A 127 17.59 -19.02 -2.35
N ASP A 128 18.28 -19.37 -1.25
CA ASP A 128 18.36 -20.76 -0.81
C ASP A 128 16.94 -21.32 -0.60
N VAL A 129 16.48 -22.04 -1.63
CA VAL A 129 15.08 -22.45 -1.74
C VAL A 129 14.71 -23.35 -0.58
N GLN A 130 15.67 -24.16 -0.14
CA GLN A 130 15.49 -25.07 0.97
C GLN A 130 15.34 -24.31 2.29
N SER A 131 16.07 -23.21 2.49
CA SER A 131 15.98 -22.41 3.72
C SER A 131 14.63 -21.72 3.92
N LEU A 132 14.01 -21.14 2.88
CA LEU A 132 12.68 -20.53 3.03
C LEU A 132 11.59 -21.59 3.00
N VAL A 133 11.69 -22.65 2.19
CA VAL A 133 10.72 -23.75 2.27
C VAL A 133 10.72 -24.34 3.68
N ARG A 134 11.89 -24.47 4.32
CA ARG A 134 11.99 -24.88 5.72
C ARG A 134 11.33 -23.86 6.66
N ARG A 135 11.58 -22.56 6.48
CA ARG A 135 10.95 -21.51 7.30
C ARG A 135 9.42 -21.49 7.16
N ILE A 136 8.90 -21.57 5.94
CA ILE A 136 7.45 -21.61 5.66
C ILE A 136 6.82 -22.80 6.37
N ARG A 137 7.40 -24.00 6.25
CA ARG A 137 6.89 -25.20 6.96
C ARG A 137 6.89 -25.03 8.47
N LEU A 138 7.96 -24.49 9.05
CA LEU A 138 8.05 -24.23 10.49
C LEU A 138 7.00 -23.21 10.95
N GLU A 139 6.75 -22.16 10.15
CA GLU A 139 5.71 -21.17 10.44
C GLU A 139 4.30 -21.77 10.35
N ASP A 140 4.06 -22.67 9.39
CA ASP A 140 2.79 -23.38 9.25
C ASP A 140 2.56 -24.37 10.41
N GLU A 141 3.58 -25.17 10.77
CA GLU A 141 3.55 -26.07 11.93
C GLU A 141 3.30 -25.30 13.24
N PHE A 142 3.93 -24.14 13.41
CA PHE A 142 3.72 -23.29 14.58
C PHE A 142 2.30 -22.71 14.65
N LYS A 143 1.70 -22.36 13.50
CA LYS A 143 0.31 -21.91 13.43
C LYS A 143 -0.65 -23.04 13.76
N GLU A 144 -0.45 -24.23 13.20
CA GLU A 144 -1.28 -25.40 13.49
C GLU A 144 -1.22 -25.78 14.97
N HIS A 145 -0.03 -25.76 15.58
CA HIS A 145 0.14 -26.05 17.00
C HIS A 145 -0.58 -25.03 17.90
N ASN A 146 -0.44 -23.73 17.60
CA ASN A 146 -1.14 -22.70 18.38
C ASN A 146 -2.66 -22.76 18.18
N GLN A 147 -3.13 -23.09 16.98
CA GLN A 147 -4.56 -23.26 16.71
C GLN A 147 -5.13 -24.45 17.49
N GLN A 148 -4.38 -25.56 17.61
CA GLN A 148 -4.77 -26.70 18.46
C GLN A 148 -4.79 -26.36 19.95
N LEU A 149 -3.83 -25.56 20.43
CA LEU A 149 -3.81 -25.07 21.80
C LEU A 149 -5.01 -24.15 22.10
N ASP A 150 -5.36 -23.28 21.15
CA ASP A 150 -6.54 -22.42 21.27
C ASP A 150 -7.84 -23.23 21.29
N GLU A 151 -7.96 -24.26 20.46
CA GLU A 151 -9.12 -25.17 20.45
C GLU A 151 -9.22 -25.98 21.76
N LEU A 152 -8.10 -26.50 22.28
CA LEU A 152 -8.07 -27.21 23.55
C LEU A 152 -8.43 -26.30 24.73
N ASN A 153 -7.90 -25.07 24.77
CA ASN A 153 -8.28 -24.10 25.78
C ASN A 153 -9.77 -23.75 25.70
N HIS A 154 -10.33 -23.66 24.49
CA HIS A 154 -11.75 -23.37 24.29
C HIS A 154 -12.67 -24.54 24.72
N ILE A 155 -12.19 -25.79 24.65
CA ILE A 155 -12.90 -26.98 25.14
C ILE A 155 -12.86 -27.03 26.68
N VAL A 156 -11.68 -26.84 27.28
CA VAL A 156 -11.48 -26.88 28.75
C VAL A 156 -12.27 -25.78 29.48
N ILE A 157 -12.43 -24.61 28.86
CA ILE A 157 -13.25 -23.51 29.41
C ILE A 157 -14.75 -23.85 29.38
N ASN A 158 -15.22 -24.63 28.42
CA ASN A 158 -16.62 -25.04 28.31
C ASN A 158 -16.98 -26.25 29.20
N GLU A 159 -16.04 -27.11 29.56
CA GLU A 159 -16.27 -28.21 30.51
C GLU A 159 -16.29 -27.77 31.99
N ASN A 160 -15.75 -26.58 32.30
CA ASN A 160 -15.75 -26.00 33.65
C ASN A 160 -16.93 -25.01 33.89
N ARG A 161 -18.01 -25.13 33.11
CA ARG A 161 -19.21 -24.29 33.20
C ARG A 161 -20.45 -25.16 33.35
#